data_AF-A0A9R1RSR4-F1
#
_entry.id   AF-A0A9R1RSR4-F1
#
_cell.length_a   1.000
_cell.length_b   1.000
_cell.length_c   1.000
_cell.angle_alpha   90.00
_cell.angle_beta   90.00
_cell.angle_gamma   90.00
#
_symmetry.space_group_name_H-M   'P 1'
#
loop_
_entity.id
_entity.type
_entity.pdbx_description
1 polymer ?
#
loop_
_entity_poly.entity_id
_entity_poly.type
_entity_poly.pdbx_seq_one_letter_code
_entity_poly.pdbx_strand_id
1 'polypeptide(L)'
;MAASSPTPGGGLGAILAAGDRDYLVRNSGEQVKISSIEGDTVAVYFSASWCPPCQRFTPKLIEAYKELTSHGKSFEVIFVSGDQDEEAFNAYFAKMPWLAVPFSDSEGRKSLDERFEVNGIPHLVFLDAKTGEVLTDEGVEFVSEYGIEAYPFTAERIDELKEQEKAAKDNQTIHSVLGTPNRNYVISNTGEKVPLLILRGSMLVYAL
;
A
#
# COMPACT_ATOMS: atom_id res chain seq x y z
N MET A 1 -21.24 -16.63 37.25
CA MET A 1 -21.10 -15.18 37.12
C MET A 1 -19.66 -14.92 36.69
N ALA A 2 -19.44 -14.75 35.39
CA ALA A 2 -18.11 -14.44 34.85
C ALA A 2 -18.04 -12.93 34.60
N ALA A 3 -16.93 -12.35 35.03
CA ALA A 3 -16.69 -10.92 35.07
C ALA A 3 -16.63 -10.30 33.67
N SER A 4 -17.53 -9.35 33.42
CA SER A 4 -17.28 -8.13 32.64
C SER A 4 -16.28 -7.26 33.43
N SER A 5 -15.22 -6.64 32.90
CA SER A 5 -14.89 -6.02 31.59
C SER A 5 -13.33 -5.88 31.51
N PRO A 6 -12.65 -5.34 30.46
CA PRO A 6 -12.98 -4.19 29.58
C PRO A 6 -12.96 -4.58 28.07
N THR A 7 -13.19 -3.77 27.03
CA THR A 7 -12.42 -2.57 26.60
C THR A 7 -13.01 -2.01 25.27
N PRO A 8 -12.66 -0.76 24.87
CA PRO A 8 -13.18 -0.02 23.71
C PRO A 8 -12.47 -0.39 22.39
N GLY A 9 -13.15 -0.26 21.24
CA GLY A 9 -12.60 -0.55 19.90
C GLY A 9 -13.34 -1.72 19.22
N GLY A 10 -14.16 -1.42 18.21
CA GLY A 10 -15.13 -2.37 17.63
C GLY A 10 -14.61 -3.31 16.53
N GLY A 11 -13.29 -3.41 16.35
CA GLY A 11 -12.65 -4.25 15.32
C GLY A 11 -13.09 -3.90 13.89
N LEU A 12 -12.72 -4.75 12.92
CA LEU A 12 -13.10 -4.57 11.51
C LEU A 12 -14.61 -4.53 11.29
N GLY A 13 -15.39 -5.24 12.12
CA GLY A 13 -16.85 -5.26 12.04
C GLY A 13 -17.48 -3.88 12.20
N ALA A 14 -16.95 -3.04 13.09
CA ALA A 14 -17.47 -1.68 13.29
C ALA A 14 -17.20 -0.73 12.12
N ILE A 15 -16.32 -1.12 11.19
CA ILE A 15 -15.91 -0.31 10.04
C ILE A 15 -16.54 -0.83 8.75
N LEU A 16 -16.43 -2.15 8.51
CA LEU A 16 -16.75 -2.78 7.24
C LEU A 16 -18.19 -3.30 7.17
N ALA A 17 -18.89 -3.46 8.30
CA ALA A 17 -20.30 -3.86 8.30
C ALA A 17 -21.21 -2.65 8.01
N ALA A 18 -22.37 -2.90 7.39
CA ALA A 18 -23.37 -1.87 7.10
C ALA A 18 -24.78 -2.45 7.26
N GLY A 19 -25.58 -1.85 8.14
CA GLY A 19 -26.90 -2.40 8.50
C GLY A 19 -26.78 -3.84 8.99
N ASP A 20 -27.50 -4.76 8.34
CA ASP A 20 -27.46 -6.19 8.64
C ASP A 20 -26.35 -6.95 7.88
N ARG A 21 -25.58 -6.28 7.01
CA ARG A 21 -24.49 -6.94 6.25
C ARG A 21 -23.26 -7.14 7.14
N ASP A 22 -22.94 -8.42 7.40
CA ASP A 22 -21.75 -8.87 8.12
C ASP A 22 -20.71 -9.59 7.23
N TYR A 23 -20.85 -9.47 5.90
CA TYR A 23 -20.02 -10.19 4.92
C TYR A 23 -19.44 -9.29 3.83
N LEU A 24 -18.38 -9.78 3.19
CA LEU A 24 -17.75 -9.28 1.97
C LEU A 24 -17.85 -10.36 0.88
N VAL A 25 -17.46 -10.04 -0.35
CA VAL A 25 -17.52 -10.99 -1.47
C VAL A 25 -16.16 -11.21 -2.11
N ARG A 26 -15.87 -12.46 -2.49
CA ARG A 26 -14.79 -12.79 -3.43
C ARG A 26 -15.22 -12.51 -4.86
N ASN A 27 -14.26 -12.43 -5.77
CA ASN A 27 -14.53 -12.32 -7.21
C ASN A 27 -15.24 -13.55 -7.81
N SER A 28 -15.31 -14.65 -7.06
CA SER A 28 -16.11 -15.84 -7.36
C SER A 28 -17.60 -15.69 -6.99
N GLY A 29 -17.97 -14.61 -6.29
CA GLY A 29 -19.29 -14.42 -5.70
C GLY A 29 -19.47 -15.06 -4.32
N GLU A 30 -18.45 -15.77 -3.82
CA GLU A 30 -18.48 -16.35 -2.47
C GLU A 30 -18.54 -15.24 -1.40
N GLN A 31 -19.47 -15.39 -0.46
CA GLN A 31 -19.57 -14.51 0.70
C GLN A 31 -18.62 -14.96 1.81
N VAL A 32 -17.85 -14.01 2.33
CA VAL A 32 -16.90 -14.22 3.43
C VAL A 32 -17.31 -13.33 4.59
N LYS A 33 -17.50 -13.92 5.78
CA LYS A 33 -17.86 -13.13 6.97
C LYS A 33 -16.72 -12.20 7.36
N ILE A 34 -17.05 -10.98 7.76
CA ILE A 34 -16.07 -10.01 8.25
C ILE A 34 -15.34 -10.54 9.47
N SER A 35 -16.05 -11.28 10.34
CA SER A 35 -15.48 -11.91 11.54
C SER A 35 -14.52 -13.06 11.26
N SER A 36 -14.49 -13.61 10.04
CA SER A 36 -13.52 -14.64 9.64
C SER A 36 -12.27 -14.06 8.95
N ILE A 37 -12.18 -12.73 8.82
CA ILE A 37 -10.98 -12.10 8.29
C ILE A 37 -9.90 -12.19 9.36
N GLU A 38 -8.99 -13.13 9.16
CA GLU A 38 -7.79 -13.28 9.96
C GLU A 38 -6.68 -12.45 9.31
N GLY A 39 -6.08 -11.54 10.07
CA GLY A 39 -5.12 -10.58 9.55
C GLY A 39 -4.35 -9.91 10.67
N ASP A 40 -3.15 -9.44 10.36
CA ASP A 40 -2.50 -8.39 11.15
C ASP A 40 -2.80 -7.02 10.52
N THR A 41 -2.85 -6.96 9.18
CA THR A 41 -3.09 -5.73 8.43
C THR A 41 -4.18 -5.94 7.37
N VAL A 42 -5.14 -5.03 7.30
CA VAL A 42 -6.16 -4.97 6.24
C VAL A 42 -6.03 -3.66 5.48
N ALA A 43 -6.08 -3.70 4.15
CA ALA A 43 -6.11 -2.50 3.33
C ALA A 43 -7.51 -2.25 2.75
N VAL A 44 -8.08 -1.06 2.95
CA VAL A 44 -9.32 -0.63 2.29
C VAL A 44 -8.95 0.13 1.03
N TYR A 45 -9.27 -0.44 -0.13
CA TYR A 45 -8.84 0.05 -1.44
C TYR A 45 -10.01 0.66 -2.20
N PHE A 46 -10.01 1.98 -2.35
CA PHE A 46 -10.98 2.73 -3.13
C PHE A 46 -10.47 2.91 -4.55
N SER A 47 -11.26 2.42 -5.52
CA SER A 47 -10.84 2.38 -6.92
C SER A 47 -12.04 2.23 -7.86
N ALA A 48 -11.81 2.44 -9.15
CA ALA A 48 -12.81 2.22 -10.19
C ALA A 48 -12.18 1.83 -11.52
N SER A 49 -12.92 1.09 -12.34
CA SER A 49 -12.46 0.61 -13.65
C SER A 49 -12.20 1.76 -14.63
N TRP A 50 -12.97 2.84 -14.54
CA TRP A 50 -12.86 4.01 -15.42
C TRP A 50 -11.71 4.96 -15.06
N CYS A 51 -11.01 4.73 -13.93
CA CYS A 51 -9.97 5.59 -13.40
C CYS A 51 -8.57 5.18 -13.91
N PRO A 52 -7.89 5.98 -14.77
CA PRO A 52 -6.58 5.60 -15.32
C PRO A 52 -5.44 5.48 -14.29
N PRO A 53 -5.30 6.37 -13.28
CA PRO A 53 -4.34 6.17 -12.20
C PRO A 53 -4.57 4.86 -11.44
N CYS A 54 -5.85 4.49 -11.23
CA CYS A 54 -6.23 3.26 -10.57
C CYS A 54 -5.76 2.03 -11.35
N GLN A 55 -6.01 1.99 -12.66
CA GLN A 55 -5.55 0.91 -13.54
C GLN A 55 -4.02 0.74 -13.53
N ARG A 56 -3.25 1.80 -13.29
CA ARG A 56 -1.79 1.74 -13.14
C ARG A 56 -1.35 1.23 -11.77
N PHE A 57 -2.11 1.53 -10.72
CA PHE A 57 -1.78 1.15 -9.34
C PHE A 57 -2.19 -0.29 -9.01
N THR A 58 -3.36 -0.75 -9.45
CA THR A 58 -3.87 -2.09 -9.12
C THR A 58 -2.87 -3.23 -9.39
N PRO A 59 -2.14 -3.27 -10.52
CA PRO A 59 -1.14 -4.32 -10.75
C PRO A 59 -0.05 -4.36 -9.68
N LYS A 60 0.41 -3.20 -9.19
CA LYS A 60 1.41 -3.13 -8.10
C LYS A 60 0.85 -3.68 -6.79
N LEU A 61 -0.41 -3.33 -6.47
CA LEU A 61 -1.06 -3.84 -5.26
C LEU A 61 -1.31 -5.35 -5.36
N ILE A 62 -1.66 -5.87 -6.54
CA ILE A 62 -1.79 -7.32 -6.79
C ILE A 62 -0.46 -8.04 -6.57
N GLU A 63 0.65 -7.47 -7.06
CA GLU A 63 1.99 -8.01 -6.86
C GLU A 63 2.36 -8.08 -5.38
N ALA A 64 2.22 -6.96 -4.65
CA ALA A 64 2.49 -6.90 -3.22
C ALA A 64 1.61 -7.89 -2.43
N TYR A 65 0.32 -7.97 -2.75
CA TYR A 65 -0.60 -8.92 -2.10
C TYR A 65 -0.15 -10.37 -2.30
N LYS A 66 0.18 -10.76 -3.53
CA LYS A 66 0.61 -12.14 -3.84
C LYS A 66 1.92 -12.48 -3.14
N GLU A 67 2.86 -11.56 -3.10
CA GLU A 67 4.15 -11.80 -2.48
C GLU A 67 4.02 -11.91 -0.95
N LEU A 68 3.30 -10.99 -0.30
CA LEU A 68 3.03 -11.04 1.14
C LEU A 68 2.32 -12.34 1.56
N THR A 69 1.26 -12.71 0.85
CA THR A 69 0.53 -13.95 1.11
C THR A 69 1.40 -15.19 0.86
N SER A 70 2.27 -15.18 -0.15
CA SER A 70 3.22 -16.28 -0.40
C SER A 70 4.28 -16.41 0.69
N HIS A 71 4.63 -15.32 1.36
CA HIS A 71 5.53 -15.28 2.52
C HIS A 71 4.79 -15.59 3.85
N GLY A 72 3.52 -16.00 3.80
CA GLY A 72 2.74 -16.32 4.99
C GLY A 72 2.39 -15.11 5.86
N LYS A 73 2.41 -13.89 5.29
CA LYS A 73 1.95 -12.68 5.99
C LYS A 73 0.42 -12.63 5.96
N SER A 74 -0.17 -12.28 7.09
CA SER A 74 -1.62 -12.18 7.28
C SER A 74 -2.09 -10.80 6.80
N PHE A 75 -2.25 -10.68 5.48
CA PHE A 75 -2.62 -9.45 4.79
C PHE A 75 -3.84 -9.68 3.90
N GLU A 76 -4.83 -8.79 3.99
CA GLU A 76 -6.03 -8.84 3.16
C GLU A 76 -6.39 -7.45 2.60
N VAL A 77 -7.02 -7.42 1.44
CA VAL A 77 -7.46 -6.18 0.78
C VAL A 77 -8.98 -6.19 0.59
N ILE A 78 -9.63 -5.08 0.95
CA ILE A 78 -11.07 -4.88 0.78
C ILE A 78 -11.27 -3.80 -0.29
N PHE A 79 -11.71 -4.23 -1.47
CA PHE A 79 -12.05 -3.33 -2.57
C PHE A 79 -13.40 -2.63 -2.31
N VAL A 80 -13.37 -1.30 -2.36
CA VAL A 80 -14.54 -0.42 -2.36
C VAL A 80 -14.63 0.21 -3.74
N SER A 81 -15.61 -0.24 -4.53
CA SER A 81 -15.76 0.20 -5.92
C SER A 81 -16.49 1.54 -6.04
N GLY A 82 -15.88 2.43 -6.83
CA GLY A 82 -16.48 3.64 -7.39
C GLY A 82 -17.03 3.45 -8.81
N ASP A 83 -17.21 2.21 -9.28
CA ASP A 83 -17.87 1.94 -10.55
C ASP A 83 -19.37 2.28 -10.47
N GLN A 84 -19.94 2.70 -11.60
CA GLN A 84 -21.32 3.18 -11.68
C GLN A 84 -22.32 2.05 -11.98
N ASP A 85 -21.84 0.94 -12.51
CA ASP A 85 -22.64 -0.23 -12.87
C ASP A 85 -21.93 -1.54 -12.48
N GLU A 86 -22.74 -2.58 -12.30
CA GLU A 86 -22.30 -3.87 -11.78
C GLU A 86 -21.42 -4.63 -12.79
N GLU A 87 -21.61 -4.40 -14.10
CA GLU A 87 -20.82 -5.06 -15.15
C GLU A 87 -19.37 -4.55 -15.12
N ALA A 88 -19.19 -3.23 -15.04
CA ALA A 88 -17.88 -2.59 -14.89
C ALA A 88 -17.18 -3.02 -13.60
N PHE A 89 -17.92 -3.06 -12.48
CA PHE A 89 -17.42 -3.58 -11.21
C PHE A 89 -16.91 -5.02 -11.36
N ASN A 90 -17.74 -5.92 -11.87
CA ASN A 90 -17.40 -7.35 -12.00
C ASN A 90 -16.19 -7.55 -12.94
N ALA A 91 -16.16 -6.86 -14.08
CA ALA A 91 -15.07 -6.97 -15.04
C ALA A 91 -13.72 -6.52 -14.46
N TYR A 92 -13.73 -5.51 -13.58
CA TYR A 92 -12.52 -5.01 -12.93
C TYR A 92 -12.12 -5.89 -11.73
N PHE A 93 -13.07 -6.25 -10.89
CA PHE A 93 -12.86 -7.07 -9.70
C PHE A 93 -12.43 -8.51 -10.03
N ALA A 94 -12.82 -9.05 -11.19
CA ALA A 94 -12.38 -10.36 -11.67
C ALA A 94 -10.84 -10.53 -11.75
N LYS A 95 -10.09 -9.41 -11.82
CA LYS A 95 -8.62 -9.40 -11.89
C LYS A 95 -7.96 -9.39 -10.50
N MET A 96 -8.74 -9.15 -9.45
CA MET A 96 -8.24 -8.90 -8.10
C MET A 96 -8.34 -10.17 -7.24
N PRO A 97 -7.28 -10.57 -6.50
CA PRO A 97 -7.24 -11.82 -5.73
C PRO A 97 -7.83 -11.72 -4.32
N TRP A 98 -8.53 -10.63 -4.01
CA TRP A 98 -8.94 -10.25 -2.65
C TRP A 98 -10.47 -10.06 -2.55
N LEU A 99 -10.94 -9.45 -1.46
CA LEU A 99 -12.37 -9.27 -1.15
C LEU A 99 -12.89 -7.91 -1.62
N ALA A 100 -14.21 -7.77 -1.75
CA ALA A 100 -14.86 -6.50 -2.03
C ALA A 100 -16.10 -6.29 -1.16
N VAL A 101 -16.45 -5.03 -0.93
CA VAL A 101 -17.80 -4.67 -0.49
C VAL A 101 -18.76 -4.99 -1.65
N PRO A 102 -19.89 -5.70 -1.41
CA PRO A 102 -20.82 -6.04 -2.48
C PRO A 102 -21.27 -4.81 -3.28
N PHE A 103 -21.33 -4.92 -4.61
CA PHE A 103 -21.76 -3.79 -5.44
C PHE A 103 -23.18 -3.31 -5.10
N SER A 104 -24.06 -4.25 -4.75
CA SER A 104 -25.43 -3.99 -4.30
C SER A 104 -25.52 -3.15 -3.02
N ASP A 105 -24.46 -3.12 -2.20
CA ASP A 105 -24.38 -2.30 -0.98
C ASP A 105 -23.83 -0.90 -1.31
N SER A 106 -24.63 -0.09 -1.99
CA SER A 106 -24.26 1.29 -2.33
C SER A 106 -24.13 2.18 -1.10
N GLU A 107 -24.97 1.99 -0.08
CA GLU A 107 -24.93 2.75 1.17
C GLU A 107 -23.66 2.46 1.96
N GLY A 108 -23.29 1.18 2.15
CA GLY A 108 -22.05 0.82 2.83
C GLY A 108 -20.80 1.30 2.12
N ARG A 109 -20.76 1.22 0.76
CA ARG A 109 -19.67 1.82 -0.02
C ARG A 109 -19.57 3.32 0.19
N LYS A 110 -20.70 4.04 0.18
CA LYS A 110 -20.75 5.49 0.43
C LYS A 110 -20.32 5.84 1.86
N SER A 111 -20.77 5.09 2.86
CA SER A 111 -20.38 5.31 4.25
C SER A 111 -18.88 5.10 4.48
N LEU A 112 -18.26 4.16 3.77
CA LEU A 112 -16.80 3.97 3.80
C LEU A 112 -16.07 5.14 3.15
N ASP A 113 -16.54 5.59 1.98
CA ASP A 113 -16.00 6.77 1.28
C ASP A 113 -16.01 8.02 2.18
N GLU A 114 -17.14 8.28 2.84
CA GLU A 114 -17.28 9.38 3.81
C GLU A 114 -16.41 9.19 5.06
N ARG A 115 -16.38 7.97 5.63
CA ARG A 115 -15.61 7.66 6.84
C ARG A 115 -14.11 7.91 6.67
N PHE A 116 -13.58 7.58 5.49
CA PHE A 116 -12.16 7.72 5.18
C PHE A 116 -11.86 9.00 4.39
N GLU A 117 -12.82 9.92 4.29
CA GLU A 117 -12.67 11.23 3.64
C GLU A 117 -12.06 11.12 2.24
N VAL A 118 -12.55 10.17 1.43
CA VAL A 118 -11.98 9.85 0.12
C VAL A 118 -12.27 10.97 -0.87
N ASN A 119 -11.26 11.81 -1.14
CA ASN A 119 -11.38 12.95 -2.05
C ASN A 119 -10.93 12.64 -3.50
N GLY A 120 -10.41 11.44 -3.75
CA GLY A 120 -9.94 11.00 -5.06
C GLY A 120 -9.45 9.56 -5.05
N ILE A 121 -9.41 8.93 -6.22
CA ILE A 121 -8.98 7.54 -6.39
C ILE A 121 -7.77 7.42 -7.34
N PRO A 122 -6.86 6.44 -7.15
CA PRO A 122 -6.90 5.41 -6.11
C PRO A 122 -6.61 5.97 -4.72
N HIS A 123 -7.28 5.43 -3.71
CA HIS A 123 -7.02 5.70 -2.29
C HIS A 123 -6.89 4.37 -1.56
N LEU A 124 -5.93 4.25 -0.65
CA LEU A 124 -5.62 3.01 0.04
C LEU A 124 -5.32 3.30 1.50
N VAL A 125 -6.19 2.83 2.39
CA VAL A 125 -6.05 3.01 3.84
C VAL A 125 -5.65 1.68 4.45
N PHE A 126 -4.58 1.65 5.24
CA PHE A 126 -4.20 0.47 6.02
C PHE A 126 -4.78 0.55 7.42
N LEU A 127 -5.34 -0.57 7.88
CA LEU A 127 -5.94 -0.74 9.19
C LEU A 127 -5.24 -1.86 9.96
N ASP A 128 -5.15 -1.71 11.27
CA ASP A 128 -4.88 -2.83 12.16
C ASP A 128 -6.11 -3.74 12.14
N ALA A 129 -5.91 -5.00 11.77
CA ALA A 129 -7.02 -5.94 11.59
C ALA A 129 -7.73 -6.33 12.91
N LYS A 130 -7.06 -6.17 14.06
CA LYS A 130 -7.59 -6.54 15.38
C LYS A 130 -8.38 -5.38 15.98
N THR A 131 -7.82 -4.17 15.94
CA THR A 131 -8.44 -2.99 16.56
C THR A 131 -9.35 -2.23 15.61
N GLY A 132 -9.10 -2.31 14.30
CA GLY A 132 -9.71 -1.46 13.27
C GLY A 132 -9.11 -0.06 13.20
N GLU A 133 -8.04 0.22 13.95
CA GLU A 133 -7.40 1.54 13.92
C GLU A 133 -6.70 1.79 12.58
N VAL A 134 -6.72 3.04 12.14
CA VAL A 134 -6.00 3.47 10.93
C VAL A 134 -4.50 3.48 11.22
N LEU A 135 -3.74 2.68 10.47
CA LEU A 135 -2.28 2.70 10.50
C LEU A 135 -1.73 3.82 9.63
N THR A 136 -2.34 4.05 8.46
CA THR A 136 -2.02 5.14 7.53
C THR A 136 -3.09 5.25 6.44
N ASP A 137 -3.27 6.46 5.90
CA ASP A 137 -4.04 6.79 4.71
C ASP A 137 -3.16 7.03 3.46
N GLU A 138 -1.83 6.94 3.60
CA GLU A 138 -0.83 7.13 2.53
C GLU A 138 -0.52 5.82 1.78
N GLY A 139 -1.41 4.83 1.83
CA GLY A 139 -1.08 3.47 1.40
C GLY A 139 -0.69 3.33 -0.07
N VAL A 140 -1.21 4.21 -0.94
CA VAL A 140 -0.82 4.25 -2.36
C VAL A 140 0.65 4.62 -2.53
N GLU A 141 1.14 5.58 -1.75
CA GLU A 141 2.55 5.99 -1.73
C GLU A 141 3.41 4.85 -1.20
N PHE A 142 3.06 4.30 -0.04
CA PHE A 142 3.86 3.27 0.62
C PHE A 142 4.06 2.04 -0.27
N VAL A 143 2.99 1.55 -0.91
CA VAL A 143 3.08 0.42 -1.84
C VAL A 143 3.83 0.81 -3.13
N SER A 144 3.66 2.04 -3.61
CA SER A 144 4.30 2.46 -4.86
C SER A 144 5.81 2.66 -4.75
N GLU A 145 6.27 3.14 -3.60
CA GLU A 145 7.68 3.44 -3.34
C GLU A 145 8.44 2.24 -2.76
N TYR A 146 7.85 1.55 -1.79
CA TYR A 146 8.54 0.53 -1.00
C TYR A 146 8.02 -0.89 -1.22
N GLY A 147 6.92 -1.06 -1.95
CA GLY A 147 6.34 -2.38 -2.23
C GLY A 147 6.06 -3.16 -0.94
N ILE A 148 6.55 -4.41 -0.87
CA ILE A 148 6.37 -5.27 0.30
C ILE A 148 7.25 -4.89 1.50
N GLU A 149 8.33 -4.13 1.31
CA GLU A 149 9.24 -3.77 2.40
C GLU A 149 8.59 -2.84 3.42
N ALA A 150 7.56 -2.11 2.97
CA ALA A 150 6.72 -1.27 3.80
C ALA A 150 5.84 -2.05 4.77
N TYR A 151 5.60 -3.36 4.58
CA TYR A 151 4.80 -4.16 5.52
C TYR A 151 5.36 -4.06 6.96
N PRO A 152 4.53 -3.81 8.00
CA PRO A 152 3.06 -3.86 8.03
C PRO A 152 2.34 -2.55 7.67
N PHE A 153 2.99 -1.68 6.92
CA PHE A 153 2.49 -0.41 6.39
C PHE A 153 2.14 0.61 7.48
N THR A 154 2.97 0.67 8.52
CA THR A 154 2.90 1.69 9.56
C THR A 154 3.81 2.86 9.24
N ALA A 155 3.48 4.07 9.73
CA ALA A 155 4.36 5.24 9.59
C ALA A 155 5.76 4.97 10.15
N GLU A 156 5.85 4.30 11.31
CA GLU A 156 7.11 3.90 11.95
C GLU A 156 7.97 3.04 11.01
N ARG A 157 7.36 2.08 10.31
CA ARG A 157 8.08 1.23 9.35
C ARG A 157 8.61 2.02 8.16
N ILE A 158 7.87 3.02 7.70
CA ILE A 158 8.32 3.90 6.61
C ILE A 158 9.45 4.81 7.08
N ASP A 159 9.40 5.35 8.29
CA ASP A 159 10.48 6.15 8.84
C ASP A 159 11.78 5.35 8.92
N GLU A 160 11.72 4.08 9.35
CA GLU A 160 12.88 3.17 9.32
C GLU A 160 13.47 3.01 7.91
N LEU A 161 12.61 2.80 6.89
CA LEU A 161 13.05 2.65 5.50
C LEU A 161 13.70 3.93 4.98
N LYS A 162 13.11 5.10 5.27
CA LYS A 162 13.65 6.41 4.92
C LYS A 162 15.02 6.65 5.55
N GLU A 163 15.20 6.27 6.82
CA GLU A 163 16.49 6.35 7.50
C GLU A 163 17.54 5.41 6.90
N GLN A 164 17.14 4.18 6.56
CA GLN A 164 18.02 3.20 5.91
C GLN A 164 18.47 3.68 4.53
N GLU A 165 17.57 4.25 3.73
CA GLU A 165 17.92 4.86 2.44
C GLU A 165 18.87 6.03 2.61
N LYS A 166 18.61 6.92 3.58
CA LYS A 166 19.47 8.07 3.85
C LYS A 166 20.87 7.61 4.26
N ALA A 167 20.95 6.65 5.19
CA ALA A 167 22.22 6.07 5.59
C ALA A 167 22.95 5.38 4.42
N ALA A 168 22.21 4.70 3.54
CA ALA A 168 22.78 4.10 2.32
C ALA A 168 23.29 5.16 1.35
N LYS A 169 22.54 6.25 1.15
CA LYS A 169 22.95 7.42 0.33
C LYS A 169 24.19 8.10 0.92
N ASP A 170 24.26 8.28 2.24
CA ASP A 170 25.39 8.90 2.93
C ASP A 170 26.66 8.03 2.90
N ASN A 171 26.50 6.69 2.94
CA ASN A 171 27.61 5.74 2.83
C ASN A 171 28.01 5.41 1.38
N GLN A 172 27.24 5.86 0.38
CA GLN A 172 27.66 5.73 -1.03
C GLN A 172 28.90 6.59 -1.27
N THR A 173 29.98 5.94 -1.68
CA THR A 173 31.18 6.66 -2.12
C THR A 173 31.11 6.91 -3.62
N ILE A 174 31.72 7.99 -4.09
CA ILE A 174 31.90 8.23 -5.53
C ILE A 174 32.54 7.01 -6.23
N HIS A 175 33.39 6.27 -5.51
CA HIS A 175 33.98 5.04 -6.00
C HIS A 175 32.98 3.88 -6.15
N SER A 176 31.97 3.76 -5.29
CA SER A 176 30.94 2.71 -5.41
C SER A 176 29.89 3.03 -6.48
N VAL A 177 29.67 4.31 -6.80
CA VAL A 177 28.65 4.73 -7.78
C VAL A 177 29.25 4.90 -9.19
N LEU A 178 30.42 5.53 -9.31
CA LEU A 178 31.04 5.86 -10.60
C LEU A 178 32.22 4.95 -10.93
N GLY A 179 32.76 4.25 -9.93
CA GLY A 179 33.90 3.38 -10.06
C GLY A 179 33.52 1.93 -10.37
N THR A 180 34.46 1.21 -10.99
CA THR A 180 34.46 -0.26 -11.07
C THR A 180 35.86 -0.72 -10.64
N PRO A 181 36.11 -2.04 -10.42
CA PRO A 181 37.46 -2.51 -10.09
C PRO A 181 38.54 -2.02 -11.07
N ASN A 182 38.17 -1.74 -12.33
CA ASN A 182 39.07 -1.31 -13.40
C ASN A 182 38.89 0.16 -13.83
N ARG A 183 37.99 0.93 -13.20
CA ARG A 183 37.73 2.33 -13.56
C ARG A 183 37.60 3.18 -12.31
N ASN A 184 38.60 4.02 -12.05
CA ASN A 184 38.64 4.94 -10.92
C ASN A 184 38.71 6.42 -11.38
N TYR A 185 38.02 6.74 -12.47
CA TYR A 185 37.91 8.10 -13.02
C TYR A 185 36.56 8.32 -13.74
N VAL A 186 36.15 9.58 -13.89
CA VAL A 186 35.11 10.04 -14.84
C VAL A 186 35.73 10.87 -15.95
N ILE A 187 34.98 11.16 -17.02
CA ILE A 187 35.41 12.01 -18.13
C ILE A 187 34.76 13.39 -18.00
N SER A 188 35.55 14.46 -18.08
CA SER A 188 35.06 15.85 -18.10
C SER A 188 34.44 16.21 -19.45
N ASN A 189 33.78 17.38 -19.53
CA ASN A 189 33.28 17.93 -20.81
C ASN A 189 34.41 18.29 -21.80
N THR A 190 35.65 18.41 -21.35
CA THR A 190 36.86 18.61 -22.17
C THR A 190 37.48 17.28 -22.64
N GLY A 191 36.92 16.13 -22.23
CA GLY A 191 37.44 14.80 -22.54
C GLY A 191 38.56 14.31 -21.61
N GLU A 192 38.88 15.04 -20.55
CA GLU A 192 39.94 14.70 -19.61
C GLU A 192 39.47 13.69 -18.56
N LYS A 193 40.37 12.80 -18.13
CA LYS A 193 40.09 11.83 -17.05
C LYS A 193 40.24 12.51 -15.69
N VAL A 194 39.14 12.61 -14.94
CA VAL A 194 39.11 13.14 -13.56
C VAL A 194 39.06 11.97 -12.58
N PRO A 195 40.10 11.74 -11.75
CA PRO A 195 40.11 10.66 -10.77
C PRO A 195 39.00 10.80 -9.72
N LEU A 196 38.34 9.69 -9.33
CA LEU A 196 37.25 9.73 -8.35
C LEU A 196 37.71 10.18 -6.95
N LEU A 197 39.01 10.01 -6.65
CA LEU A 197 39.64 10.50 -5.41
C LEU A 197 39.58 12.03 -5.27
N ILE A 198 39.61 12.76 -6.38
CA ILE A 198 39.53 14.24 -6.36
C ILE A 198 38.10 14.69 -6.09
N LEU A 199 37.11 13.92 -6.54
CA LEU A 199 35.70 14.22 -6.33
C LEU A 199 35.24 13.99 -4.88
N ARG A 200 36.01 13.23 -4.08
CA ARG A 200 35.68 12.84 -2.69
C ARG A 200 35.54 14.03 -1.71
N GLY A 201 35.97 15.24 -2.10
CA GLY A 201 35.92 16.46 -1.27
C GLY A 201 35.04 17.58 -1.84
N SER A 202 34.43 17.39 -3.01
CA SER A 202 33.53 18.37 -3.61
C SER A 202 32.10 17.93 -3.35
N MET A 203 31.53 18.41 -2.25
CA MET A 203 30.09 18.36 -2.02
C MET A 203 29.39 18.76 -3.33
N LEU A 204 28.51 17.90 -3.84
CA LEU A 204 27.70 18.18 -5.04
C LEU A 204 26.91 19.47 -4.77
N VAL A 205 27.48 20.59 -5.18
CA VAL A 205 26.75 21.84 -5.30
C VAL A 205 25.80 21.63 -6.46
N TYR A 206 24.51 21.58 -6.12
CA TYR A 206 23.37 21.57 -7.02
C TYR A 206 23.65 22.30 -8.33
N ALA A 207 23.38 21.61 -9.44
CA ALA A 207 23.14 22.25 -10.73
C ALA A 207 21.97 21.54 -11.42
N LEU A 208 20.79 22.10 -11.11
CA LEU A 208 19.50 22.12 -11.84
C LEU A 208 18.92 20.81 -12.37
#